data_AF-A0A5K0YQH1-F1
#
_entry.id   AF-A0A5K0YQH1-F1
#
_cell.length_a   1.000
_cell.length_b   1.000
_cell.length_c   1.000
_cell.angle_alpha   90.00
_cell.angle_beta   90.00
_cell.angle_gamma   90.00
#
_symmetry.space_group_name_H-M   'P 1'
#
loop_
_entity.id
_entity.type
_entity.pdbx_description
1 polymer ?
#
loop_
_entity_poly.entity_id
_entity_poly.type
_entity_poly.pdbx_seq_one_letter_code
_entity_poly.pdbx_strand_id
1 'polypeptide(L)'
;DDDPYVRKTAAMCVAKLYDLNAELVEDRGFLDMLKDLISDNNPMVVANAVAALAEIQETSSQSIFEVTSHTLSKLLAALNECT
;
A
#
# COMPACT_ATOMS: atom_id res chain seq x y z
N ASP A 1 12.74 6.57 -2.26
CA ASP A 1 12.69 8.00 -2.53
C ASP A 1 12.45 8.73 -1.22
N ASP A 2 13.12 9.84 -0.97
CA ASP A 2 13.05 10.55 0.31
C ASP A 2 11.79 11.42 0.41
N ASP A 3 11.20 11.82 -0.71
CA ASP A 3 10.00 12.66 -0.73
C ASP A 3 8.72 11.82 -0.47
N PRO A 4 7.98 12.10 0.63
CA PRO A 4 6.71 11.44 0.91
C PRO A 4 5.67 11.63 -0.22
N TYR A 5 5.72 12.76 -0.95
CA TYR A 5 4.83 13.02 -2.08
C TYR A 5 5.08 12.03 -3.22
N VAL A 6 6.36 11.73 -3.51
CA VAL A 6 6.73 10.75 -4.53
C VAL A 6 6.28 9.36 -4.10
N ARG A 7 6.56 8.97 -2.85
CA ARG A 7 6.17 7.64 -2.33
C ARG A 7 4.66 7.43 -2.33
N LYS A 8 3.87 8.39 -1.84
CA LYS A 8 2.40 8.25 -1.80
C LYS A 8 1.78 8.22 -3.21
N THR A 9 2.39 8.90 -4.17
CA THR A 9 1.94 8.90 -5.58
C THR A 9 2.28 7.57 -6.23
N ALA A 10 3.50 7.07 -6.00
CA ALA A 10 3.93 5.76 -6.48
C ALA A 10 3.00 4.64 -5.97
N ALA A 11 2.60 4.67 -4.70
CA ALA A 11 1.66 3.70 -4.14
C ALA A 11 0.34 3.62 -4.94
N MET A 12 -0.26 4.78 -5.26
CA MET A 12 -1.49 4.83 -6.07
C MET A 12 -1.23 4.39 -7.53
N CYS A 13 -0.07 4.71 -8.09
CA CYS A 13 0.31 4.25 -9.43
C CYS A 13 0.44 2.73 -9.51
N VAL A 14 0.92 2.06 -8.45
CA VAL A 14 0.98 0.58 -8.40
C VAL A 14 -0.42 -0.03 -8.48
N ALA A 15 -1.41 0.53 -7.77
CA ALA A 15 -2.80 0.06 -7.89
C ALA A 15 -3.34 0.21 -9.31
N LYS A 16 -3.13 1.38 -9.94
CA LYS A 16 -3.55 1.58 -11.34
C LYS A 16 -2.80 0.70 -12.33
N LEU A 17 -1.53 0.40 -12.06
CA LEU A 17 -0.76 -0.54 -12.87
C LEU A 17 -1.29 -1.96 -12.73
N TYR A 18 -1.73 -2.36 -11.54
CA TYR A 18 -2.31 -3.68 -11.30
C TYR A 18 -3.61 -3.86 -12.10
N ASP A 19 -4.47 -2.83 -12.16
CA ASP A 19 -5.68 -2.84 -12.99
C ASP A 19 -5.38 -3.02 -14.49
N LEU A 20 -4.23 -2.52 -14.95
CA LEU A 20 -3.79 -2.61 -16.35
C LEU A 20 -3.06 -3.91 -16.66
N ASN A 21 -2.21 -4.38 -15.73
CA ASN A 21 -1.37 -5.56 -15.87
C ASN A 21 -0.95 -6.10 -14.50
N ALA A 22 -1.81 -6.94 -13.90
CA ALA A 22 -1.56 -7.58 -12.61
C ALA A 22 -0.30 -8.47 -12.61
N GLU A 23 -0.08 -9.25 -13.68
CA GLU A 23 1.09 -10.14 -13.81
C GLU A 23 2.41 -9.37 -13.68
N LEU A 24 2.50 -8.19 -14.32
CA LEU A 24 3.68 -7.33 -14.19
C LEU A 24 3.91 -6.85 -12.76
N VAL A 25 2.84 -6.48 -12.04
CA VAL A 25 2.94 -5.99 -10.65
C VAL A 25 3.40 -7.11 -9.71
N GLU A 26 2.90 -8.32 -9.92
CA GLU A 26 3.28 -9.52 -9.17
C GLU A 26 4.72 -9.94 -9.47
N ASP A 27 5.09 -10.11 -10.74
CA ASP A 27 6.42 -10.56 -11.17
C ASP A 27 7.55 -9.60 -10.78
N ARG A 28 7.25 -8.31 -10.72
CA ARG A 28 8.21 -7.27 -10.32
C ARG A 28 8.28 -7.06 -8.82
N GLY A 29 7.46 -7.75 -8.03
CA GLY A 29 7.42 -7.60 -6.57
C GLY A 29 6.89 -6.25 -6.10
N PHE A 30 6.17 -5.52 -6.96
CA PHE A 30 5.60 -4.21 -6.59
C PHE A 30 4.53 -4.35 -5.51
N LEU A 31 3.85 -5.48 -5.44
CA LEU A 31 2.90 -5.80 -4.38
C LEU A 31 3.58 -5.84 -3.00
N ASP A 32 4.76 -6.45 -2.92
CA ASP A 32 5.53 -6.54 -1.68
C ASP A 32 6.09 -5.17 -1.28
N MET A 33 6.60 -4.41 -2.26
CA MET A 33 7.01 -3.03 -2.03
C MET A 33 5.86 -2.16 -1.51
N LEU A 34 4.63 -2.37 -1.99
CA LEU A 34 3.45 -1.65 -1.52
C LEU A 34 3.08 -2.05 -0.08
N LYS A 35 3.21 -3.32 0.30
CA LYS A 35 3.02 -3.79 1.68
C LYS A 35 4.05 -3.20 2.63
N ASP A 36 5.30 -3.05 2.20
CA ASP A 36 6.35 -2.44 3.00
C ASP A 36 6.03 -0.97 3.35
N LEU A 37 5.36 -0.24 2.45
CA LEU A 37 4.94 1.15 2.68
C LEU A 37 3.91 1.31 3.82
N ILE A 38 3.27 0.24 4.30
CA ILE A 38 2.45 0.30 5.53
C ILE A 38 3.32 0.64 6.75
N SER A 39 4.63 0.41 6.65
CA SER A 39 5.61 0.70 7.69
C SER A 39 6.33 2.04 7.48
N ASP A 40 5.87 2.88 6.55
CA ASP A 40 6.48 4.19 6.30
C ASP A 40 6.35 5.10 7.53
N ASN A 41 7.35 5.95 7.74
CA ASN A 41 7.35 6.92 8.85
C ASN A 41 6.38 8.10 8.60
N ASN A 42 5.87 8.25 7.38
CA ASN A 42 4.92 9.30 7.04
C ASN A 42 3.48 8.74 6.96
N PRO A 43 2.56 9.21 7.81
CA PRO A 43 1.18 8.72 7.85
C PRO A 43 0.41 8.86 6.53
N MET A 44 0.71 9.89 5.71
CA MET A 44 0.07 10.06 4.40
C MET A 44 0.53 9.01 3.37
N VAL A 45 1.76 8.54 3.48
CA VAL A 45 2.26 7.43 2.63
C VAL A 45 1.59 6.13 3.06
N VAL A 46 1.50 5.87 4.37
CA VAL A 46 0.79 4.71 4.93
C VAL A 46 -0.66 4.69 4.47
N ALA A 47 -1.38 5.82 4.58
CA ALA A 47 -2.77 5.93 4.16
C ALA A 47 -2.96 5.58 2.67
N ASN A 48 -2.12 6.12 1.78
CA ASN A 48 -2.19 5.81 0.35
C ASN A 48 -1.79 4.36 0.04
N ALA A 49 -0.83 3.78 0.76
CA ALA A 49 -0.46 2.38 0.59
C ALA A 49 -1.63 1.44 0.95
N VAL A 50 -2.33 1.73 2.06
CA VAL A 50 -3.52 0.97 2.47
C VAL A 50 -4.66 1.12 1.48
N ALA A 51 -4.91 2.34 0.99
CA ALA A 51 -5.92 2.59 -0.03
C ALA A 51 -5.63 1.81 -1.32
N ALA A 52 -4.38 1.84 -1.79
CA ALA A 52 -3.93 1.10 -2.97
C ALA A 52 -4.08 -0.42 -2.78
N LEU A 53 -3.72 -0.96 -1.60
CA LEU A 53 -3.90 -2.39 -1.31
C LEU A 53 -5.37 -2.80 -1.23
N ALA A 54 -6.24 -1.95 -0.67
CA ALA A 54 -7.67 -2.17 -0.64
C ALA A 54 -8.28 -2.20 -2.05
N GLU A 55 -7.86 -1.27 -2.92
CA GLU A 55 -8.29 -1.23 -4.32
C GLU A 55 -7.86 -2.50 -5.08
N ILE A 56 -6.60 -2.93 -4.92
CA ILE A 56 -6.11 -4.18 -5.52
C ILE A 56 -6.86 -5.41 -4.99
N GLN A 57 -7.23 -5.41 -3.69
CA GLN A 57 -7.99 -6.51 -3.09
C GLN A 57 -9.40 -6.66 -3.68
N GLU A 58 -10.03 -5.57 -4.13
CA GLU A 58 -11.35 -5.62 -4.77
C GLU A 58 -11.32 -6.28 -6.15
N THR A 59 -10.21 -6.14 -6.88
CA THR A 59 -10.04 -6.71 -8.24
C THR A 59 -9.34 -8.06 -8.24
N SER A 60 -8.60 -8.39 -7.17
CA SER A 60 -7.91 -9.67 -7.04
C SER A 60 -8.85 -10.80 -6.61
N SER A 61 -8.62 -11.99 -7.17
CA SER A 61 -9.27 -13.23 -6.72
C SER A 61 -8.59 -13.85 -5.48
N GLN A 62 -7.44 -13.32 -5.08
CA GLN A 62 -6.66 -13.77 -3.92
C GLN A 62 -6.72 -12.75 -2.78
N SER A 63 -6.44 -13.21 -1.57
CA SER A 63 -6.23 -12.30 -0.45
C SER A 63 -4.83 -11.69 -0.56
N ILE A 64 -4.80 -10.41 -0.95
CA ILE A 64 -3.59 -9.61 -1.18
C ILE A 64 -3.14 -8.96 0.13
N PHE A 65 -4.10 -8.52 0.94
CA PHE A 65 -3.84 -7.81 2.19
C PHE A 65 -4.60 -8.45 3.35
N GLU A 66 -3.86 -9.07 4.26
CA GLU A 66 -4.38 -9.61 5.51
C GLU A 66 -3.97 -8.71 6.68
N VAL A 67 -4.96 -8.29 7.47
CA VAL A 67 -4.71 -7.45 8.65
C VAL A 67 -4.26 -8.34 9.81
N THR A 68 -2.94 -8.43 9.98
CA THR A 68 -2.31 -9.03 11.16
C THR A 68 -2.29 -8.06 12.35
N SER A 69 -2.06 -8.56 13.56
CA SER A 69 -1.87 -7.71 14.75
C SER A 69 -0.76 -6.68 14.58
N HIS A 70 0.33 -7.03 13.88
CA HIS A 70 1.45 -6.13 13.60
C HIS A 70 1.05 -4.97 12.67
N THR A 71 0.42 -5.29 11.55
CA THR A 71 -0.11 -4.27 10.63
C THR A 71 -1.18 -3.42 11.29
N LEU A 72 -2.07 -4.02 12.09
CA LEU A 72 -3.12 -3.29 12.82
C LEU A 72 -2.52 -2.26 13.78
N SER A 73 -1.49 -2.63 14.57
CA SER A 73 -0.82 -1.68 15.46
C SER A 73 -0.21 -0.50 14.72
N LYS A 74 0.38 -0.72 13.54
CA LYS A 74 0.93 0.35 12.70
C LYS A 74 -0.15 1.28 12.14
N LEU A 75 -1.26 0.72 11.67
CA LEU A 75 -2.39 1.49 11.18
C LEU A 75 -3.01 2.35 12.29
N LEU A 76 -3.14 1.82 13.50
CA LEU A 76 -3.64 2.58 14.64
C LEU A 76 -2.71 3.73 15.03
N ALA A 77 -1.39 3.53 14.98
CA ALA A 77 -0.42 4.60 15.22
C ALA A 77 -0.54 5.70 14.15
N ALA A 78 -0.53 5.33 12.87
CA ALA A 78 -0.67 6.27 11.77
C ALA A 78 -2.00 7.04 11.81
N LEU A 79 -3.10 6.39 12.22
CA LEU A 79 -4.40 7.03 12.36
C LEU A 79 -4.38 8.13 13.43
N ASN A 80 -3.70 7.91 14.56
CA ASN A 80 -3.57 8.92 15.62
C ASN A 80 -2.71 10.13 15.19
N GLU A 81 -1.77 9.92 14.27
CA GLU A 81 -0.88 10.97 13.75
C GLU A 81 -1.48 11.77 12.59
N CYS A 82 -2.62 11.34 12.04
CA CYS A 82 -3.36 12.01 10.96
C CYS A 82 -4.39 13.05 11.46
N THR A 83 -4.24 13.57 12.69
CA THR A 83 -5.13 14.58 13.29
C THR A 83 -4.55 15.98 13.17
#